data_AF-A0A7Y7NTT3-F1
#
_entry.id   AF-A0A7Y7NTT3-F1
#
_cell.length_a   1.000
_cell.length_b   1.000
_cell.length_c   1.000
_cell.angle_alpha   90.00
_cell.angle_beta   90.00
_cell.angle_gamma   90.00
#
_symmetry.space_group_name_H-M   'P 1'
#
loop_
_entity.id
_entity.type
_entity.pdbx_description
1 polymer ?
#
loop_
_entity_poly.entity_id
_entity_poly.type
_entity_poly.pdbx_seq_one_letter_code
_entity_poly.pdbx_strand_id
1 'polypeptide(L)'
;MKARFLYLVLILMPLINGCITYSFTGASISTDVKTVSVQFFKNNATLVQPTLSRTLTDALKDKFMSQTSLNLINKGGDLSFEGQITNYSTQPVAIQGNETAALNRLTITISVKFTNIKNDKQNFETSFSRYEDYPSSKNLVSVEEGLIKQITDVLVDDIFNRSVVNW
;
A
#
# COMPACT_ATOMS: atom_id res chain seq x y z
N MET A 1 70.23 -10.46 18.58
CA MET A 1 69.32 -10.83 17.47
C MET A 1 68.09 -11.50 18.08
N LYS A 2 66.86 -11.19 17.63
CA LYS A 2 65.52 -11.64 18.13
C LYS A 2 64.65 -10.63 18.91
N ALA A 3 65.10 -9.39 19.12
CA ALA A 3 64.22 -8.24 19.44
C ALA A 3 63.29 -7.82 18.27
N ARG A 4 63.23 -8.64 17.21
CA ARG A 4 62.42 -8.42 16.00
C ARG A 4 61.09 -9.18 16.02
N PHE A 5 60.83 -10.03 17.02
CA PHE A 5 59.63 -10.86 17.04
C PHE A 5 58.44 -10.25 17.79
N LEU A 6 58.65 -9.17 18.55
CA LEU A 6 57.57 -8.50 19.28
C LEU A 6 56.79 -7.46 18.44
N TYR A 7 57.32 -7.09 17.28
CA TYR A 7 56.72 -6.09 16.37
C TYR A 7 55.79 -6.70 15.30
N LEU A 8 55.53 -8.01 15.36
CA LEU A 8 54.67 -8.72 14.40
C LEU A 8 53.21 -8.90 14.88
N VAL A 9 52.84 -8.29 16.01
CA VAL A 9 51.47 -8.37 16.58
C VAL A 9 50.73 -7.03 16.47
N LEU A 10 51.36 -5.99 15.89
CA LEU A 10 50.81 -4.62 15.85
C LEU A 10 50.14 -4.25 14.52
N ILE A 11 49.97 -5.17 13.58
CA ILE A 11 49.36 -4.88 12.28
C ILE A 11 48.41 -6.01 11.92
N LEU A 12 47.22 -6.01 12.51
CA LEU A 12 45.97 -6.40 11.84
C LEU A 12 44.81 -6.26 12.84
N MET A 13 44.16 -5.11 12.87
CA MET A 13 42.72 -5.11 13.09
C MET A 13 42.10 -3.97 12.29
N PRO A 14 41.17 -4.28 11.37
CA PRO A 14 40.71 -3.33 10.38
C PRO A 14 39.78 -2.29 11.00
N LEU A 15 40.06 -1.03 10.69
CA LEU A 15 39.11 0.08 10.80
C LEU A 15 38.01 -0.14 9.74
N ILE A 16 36.92 -0.80 10.13
CA ILE A 16 35.69 -0.81 9.35
C ILE A 16 34.55 -0.21 10.17
N ASN A 17 34.64 1.09 10.43
CA ASN A 17 33.44 1.89 10.70
C ASN A 17 32.81 2.26 9.36
N GLY A 18 32.30 1.25 8.65
CA GLY A 18 31.34 1.46 7.59
C GLY A 18 30.02 1.76 8.27
N CYS A 19 29.67 3.04 8.40
CA CYS A 19 28.31 3.45 8.72
C CYS A 19 27.44 3.09 7.52
N ILE A 20 27.02 1.83 7.42
CA ILE A 20 25.99 1.46 6.46
C ILE A 20 24.70 1.94 7.08
N THR A 21 24.30 3.16 6.72
CA THR A 21 22.94 3.64 6.96
C THR A 21 22.02 2.84 6.05
N TYR A 22 21.65 1.63 6.47
CA TYR A 22 20.50 0.95 5.93
C TYR A 22 19.28 1.76 6.37
N SER A 23 18.72 2.55 5.44
CA SER A 23 17.40 3.13 5.64
C SER A 23 16.40 1.98 5.62
N PHE A 24 16.16 1.39 6.78
CA PHE A 24 15.20 0.32 7.04
C PHE A 24 13.74 0.82 7.00
N THR A 25 13.42 1.79 6.16
CA THR A 25 12.04 2.07 5.79
C THR A 25 11.65 0.97 4.80
N GLY A 26 10.66 0.13 5.10
CA GLY A 26 10.27 -1.05 4.32
C GLY A 26 9.83 -0.81 2.86
N ALA A 27 10.04 0.40 2.32
CA ALA A 27 9.88 0.74 0.92
C ALA A 27 11.26 0.99 0.30
N SER A 28 11.64 0.20 -0.70
CA SER A 28 12.94 0.29 -1.41
C SER A 28 12.93 1.44 -2.43
N ILE A 29 12.57 2.64 -1.96
CA ILE A 29 12.39 3.80 -2.82
C ILE A 29 13.75 4.39 -3.18
N SER A 30 14.03 4.56 -4.48
CA SER A 30 15.26 5.21 -4.93
C SER A 30 15.40 6.61 -4.30
N THR A 31 16.61 6.98 -3.90
CA THR A 31 16.93 8.29 -3.31
C THR A 31 16.56 9.48 -4.21
N ASP A 32 16.36 9.22 -5.50
CA ASP A 32 16.00 10.22 -6.50
C ASP A 32 14.50 10.56 -6.50
N VAL A 33 13.68 9.79 -5.81
CA VAL A 33 12.23 9.98 -5.67
C VAL A 33 11.95 10.66 -4.34
N LYS A 34 11.36 11.86 -4.38
CA LYS A 34 11.16 12.71 -3.20
C LYS A 34 9.71 13.12 -2.98
N THR A 35 8.89 13.00 -4.01
CA THR A 35 7.51 13.47 -3.99
C THR A 35 6.52 12.40 -4.44
N VAL A 36 5.35 12.40 -3.83
CA VAL A 36 4.21 11.57 -4.22
C VAL A 36 2.98 12.44 -4.40
N SER A 37 2.18 12.15 -5.42
CA SER A 37 0.88 12.78 -5.61
C SER A 37 -0.21 11.73 -5.75
N VAL A 38 -1.31 11.94 -5.02
CA VAL A 38 -2.47 11.04 -5.03
C VAL A 38 -3.68 11.85 -5.48
N GLN A 39 -4.18 11.56 -6.67
CA GLN A 39 -5.39 12.18 -7.18
C GLN A 39 -6.63 11.59 -6.53
N PHE A 40 -7.74 12.34 -6.55
CA PHE A 40 -9.00 11.90 -5.98
C PHE A 40 -9.59 10.72 -6.76
N PHE A 41 -9.88 9.63 -6.05
CA PHE A 41 -10.47 8.42 -6.63
C PHE A 41 -11.98 8.61 -6.84
N LYS A 42 -12.39 8.88 -8.08
CA LYS A 42 -13.81 9.05 -8.41
C LYS A 42 -14.57 7.74 -8.23
N ASN A 43 -15.79 7.81 -7.68
CA ASN A 43 -16.66 6.65 -7.61
C ASN A 43 -17.48 6.52 -8.90
N ASN A 44 -17.14 5.52 -9.71
CA ASN A 44 -17.82 5.16 -10.96
C ASN A 44 -18.51 3.79 -10.85
N ALA A 45 -18.71 3.27 -9.63
CA ALA A 45 -19.46 2.05 -9.39
C ALA A 45 -20.96 2.28 -9.68
N THR A 46 -21.67 1.20 -10.01
CA THR A 46 -23.13 1.24 -10.22
C THR A 46 -23.87 1.67 -8.95
N LEU A 47 -23.40 1.21 -7.78
CA LEU A 47 -23.89 1.67 -6.48
C LEU A 47 -22.85 2.62 -5.87
N VAL A 48 -23.19 3.91 -5.83
CA VAL A 48 -22.28 4.94 -5.34
C VAL A 48 -22.42 5.08 -3.83
N GLN A 49 -21.34 4.79 -3.11
CA GLN A 49 -21.14 5.14 -1.71
C GLN A 49 -20.30 6.43 -1.63
N PRO A 50 -20.88 7.57 -1.21
CA PRO A 50 -20.21 8.88 -1.19
C PRO A 50 -18.94 8.95 -0.33
N THR A 51 -18.88 8.21 0.78
CA THR A 51 -17.74 8.27 1.70
C THR A 51 -16.50 7.55 1.17
N LEU A 52 -16.70 6.49 0.37
CA LEU A 52 -15.65 5.57 -0.06
C LEU A 52 -14.52 6.27 -0.83
N SER A 53 -14.85 7.19 -1.74
CA SER A 53 -13.85 7.94 -2.51
C SER A 53 -12.89 8.72 -1.61
N ARG A 54 -13.43 9.37 -0.59
CA ARG A 54 -12.63 10.15 0.36
C ARG A 54 -11.81 9.23 1.25
N THR A 55 -12.44 8.22 1.85
CA THR A 55 -11.77 7.25 2.72
C THR A 55 -10.59 6.58 2.02
N LEU A 56 -10.78 6.12 0.78
CA LEU A 56 -9.70 5.50 -0.02
C LEU A 56 -8.58 6.48 -0.33
N THR A 57 -8.91 7.68 -0.78
CA THR A 57 -7.92 8.70 -1.16
C THR A 57 -7.09 9.13 0.06
N ASP A 58 -7.74 9.35 1.20
CA ASP A 58 -7.10 9.79 2.44
C ASP A 58 -6.25 8.65 3.03
N ALA A 59 -6.76 7.42 3.07
CA ALA A 59 -6.01 6.25 3.55
C ALA A 59 -4.75 5.99 2.70
N LEU A 60 -4.83 6.14 1.37
CA LEU A 60 -3.66 5.99 0.50
C LEU A 60 -2.61 7.06 0.77
N LYS A 61 -3.02 8.32 0.96
CA LYS A 61 -2.10 9.42 1.33
C LYS A 61 -1.43 9.13 2.67
N ASP A 62 -2.21 8.75 3.67
CA ASP A 62 -1.73 8.45 5.02
C ASP A 62 -0.75 7.28 5.03
N LYS A 63 -1.00 6.25 4.21
CA LYS A 63 -0.06 5.12 4.04
C LYS A 63 1.29 5.58 3.52
N PHE A 64 1.31 6.40 2.47
CA PHE A 64 2.57 6.92 1.93
C PHE A 64 3.28 7.86 2.90
N MET A 65 2.55 8.72 3.61
CA MET A 65 3.13 9.61 4.61
C MET A 65 3.69 8.87 5.84
N SER A 66 3.09 7.74 6.22
CA SER A 66 3.51 6.97 7.39
C SER A 66 4.63 5.95 7.10
N GLN A 67 4.71 5.43 5.88
CA GLN A 67 5.66 4.37 5.51
C GLN A 67 6.82 4.84 4.63
N THR A 68 6.81 6.10 4.19
CA THR A 68 7.86 6.67 3.34
C THR A 68 8.24 8.06 3.81
N SER A 69 9.42 8.52 3.42
CA SER A 69 9.86 9.91 3.63
C SER A 69 9.47 10.85 2.47
N LEU A 70 8.51 10.46 1.63
CA LEU A 70 8.10 11.24 0.47
C LEU A 70 7.21 12.42 0.87
N ASN A 71 7.43 13.55 0.24
CA ASN A 71 6.57 14.72 0.42
C ASN A 71 5.31 14.57 -0.43
N LEU A 72 4.15 14.66 0.21
CA LEU A 72 2.87 14.66 -0.48
C LEU A 72 2.64 16.01 -1.17
N ILE A 73 2.44 15.99 -2.49
CA ILE A 73 2.09 17.17 -3.29
C ILE A 73 0.80 16.94 -4.08
N ASN A 74 0.12 18.02 -4.46
CA ASN A 74 -1.19 17.93 -5.11
C ASN A 74 -1.13 17.30 -6.52
N LYS A 75 -0.11 17.62 -7.32
CA LYS A 75 0.06 17.16 -8.70
C LYS A 75 1.52 17.13 -9.10
N GLY A 76 1.87 16.29 -10.08
CA GLY A 76 3.19 16.25 -10.69
C GLY A 76 4.28 15.68 -9.76
N GLY A 77 3.90 14.77 -8.86
CA GLY A 77 4.85 14.09 -8.00
C GLY A 77 5.73 13.12 -8.79
N ASP A 78 6.92 12.83 -8.25
CA ASP A 78 7.81 11.81 -8.81
C ASP A 78 7.08 10.47 -8.95
N LEU A 79 6.26 10.14 -7.94
CA LEU A 79 5.24 9.10 -7.98
C LEU A 79 3.86 9.74 -8.10
N SER A 80 3.03 9.21 -8.99
CA SER A 80 1.67 9.71 -9.22
C SER A 80 0.67 8.56 -9.24
N PHE A 81 -0.38 8.69 -8.42
CA PHE A 81 -1.49 7.74 -8.33
C PHE A 81 -2.77 8.39 -8.85
N GLU A 82 -3.38 7.73 -9.82
CA GLU A 82 -4.68 8.08 -10.38
C GLU A 82 -5.58 6.85 -10.36
N GLY A 83 -6.89 7.04 -10.29
CA GLY A 83 -7.78 5.89 -10.29
C GLY A 83 -9.25 6.21 -10.09
N GLN A 84 -10.02 5.14 -10.06
CA GLN A 84 -11.47 5.18 -9.89
C GLN A 84 -11.95 3.91 -9.18
N ILE A 85 -13.01 4.05 -8.38
CA ILE A 85 -13.74 2.90 -7.84
C ILE A 85 -14.65 2.40 -8.94
N THR A 86 -14.47 1.14 -9.33
CA THR A 86 -15.20 0.50 -10.43
C THR A 86 -16.33 -0.39 -9.94
N ASN A 87 -16.24 -0.90 -8.71
CA ASN A 87 -17.29 -1.73 -8.13
C ASN A 87 -17.45 -1.50 -6.62
N TYR A 88 -18.70 -1.56 -6.17
CA TYR A 88 -19.13 -1.61 -4.78
C TYR A 88 -20.39 -2.47 -4.73
N SER A 89 -20.25 -3.73 -4.29
CA SER A 89 -21.37 -4.68 -4.34
C SER A 89 -21.41 -5.62 -3.14
N THR A 90 -22.60 -5.92 -2.67
CA THR A 90 -22.84 -6.93 -1.63
C THR A 90 -23.53 -8.15 -2.23
N GLN A 91 -23.03 -9.36 -1.91
CA GLN A 91 -23.58 -10.62 -2.42
C GLN A 91 -23.59 -11.69 -1.33
N PRO A 92 -24.62 -12.56 -1.24
CA PRO A 92 -24.59 -13.71 -0.33
C PRO A 92 -23.46 -14.68 -0.69
N VAL A 93 -22.78 -15.22 0.32
CA VAL A 93 -21.75 -16.26 0.14
C VAL A 93 -22.42 -17.63 0.18
N ALA A 94 -22.16 -18.46 -0.84
CA ALA A 94 -22.64 -19.83 -0.85
C ALA A 94 -21.87 -20.65 0.20
N ILE A 95 -22.59 -21.30 1.12
CA ILE A 95 -22.02 -22.12 2.17
C ILE A 95 -21.37 -23.37 1.54
N GLN A 96 -20.06 -23.57 1.75
CA GLN A 96 -19.37 -24.84 1.45
C GLN A 96 -19.27 -25.67 2.75
N GLY A 97 -20.15 -26.65 2.91
CA GLY A 97 -20.10 -27.64 4.00
C GLY A 97 -20.99 -27.31 5.22
N ASN A 98 -20.69 -27.94 6.36
CA ASN A 98 -21.49 -27.98 7.60
C ASN A 98 -21.53 -26.64 8.37
N GLU A 99 -21.21 -25.52 7.74
CA GLU A 99 -21.29 -24.20 8.38
C GLU A 99 -22.74 -23.72 8.42
N THR A 100 -23.24 -23.39 9.61
CA THR A 100 -24.65 -23.04 9.83
C THR A 100 -24.95 -21.56 9.58
N ALA A 101 -23.92 -20.70 9.52
CA ALA A 101 -24.09 -19.25 9.44
C ALA A 101 -24.12 -18.75 7.99
N ALA A 102 -25.22 -18.10 7.60
CA ALA A 102 -25.27 -17.35 6.34
C ALA A 102 -24.43 -16.07 6.45
N LEU A 103 -23.59 -15.82 5.44
CA LEU A 103 -22.73 -14.64 5.32
C LEU A 103 -23.06 -13.85 4.05
N ASN A 104 -22.91 -12.53 4.14
CA ASN A 104 -22.88 -11.63 3.01
C ASN A 104 -21.44 -11.11 2.82
N ARG A 105 -21.05 -10.88 1.58
CA ARG A 105 -19.74 -10.36 1.20
C ARG A 105 -19.87 -8.97 0.62
N LEU A 106 -19.23 -7.98 1.24
CA LEU A 106 -19.04 -6.67 0.62
C LEU A 106 -17.75 -6.70 -0.20
N THR A 107 -17.83 -6.44 -1.50
CA THR A 107 -16.68 -6.39 -2.41
C THR A 107 -16.49 -4.98 -2.94
N ILE A 108 -15.26 -4.49 -2.90
CA ILE A 108 -14.84 -3.20 -3.47
C ILE A 108 -13.76 -3.47 -4.50
N THR A 109 -13.93 -2.92 -5.69
CA THR A 109 -12.94 -2.97 -6.77
C THR A 109 -12.56 -1.57 -7.20
N ILE A 110 -11.26 -1.34 -7.36
CA ILE A 110 -10.68 -0.07 -7.78
C ILE A 110 -9.75 -0.31 -8.95
N SER A 111 -9.72 0.59 -9.91
CA SER A 111 -8.70 0.65 -10.96
C SER A 111 -7.69 1.74 -10.59
N VAL A 112 -6.42 1.40 -10.60
CA VAL A 112 -5.31 2.26 -10.18
C VAL A 112 -4.30 2.33 -11.32
N LYS A 113 -3.96 3.54 -11.72
CA LYS A 113 -2.85 3.88 -12.58
C LYS A 113 -1.74 4.51 -11.74
N PHE A 114 -0.60 3.86 -11.72
CA PHE A 114 0.61 4.33 -11.07
C PHE A 114 1.63 4.76 -12.13
N THR A 115 2.18 5.95 -11.94
CA THR A 115 3.22 6.51 -12.81
C THR A 115 4.43 6.91 -11.96
N ASN A 116 5.60 6.43 -12.35
CA ASN A 116 6.90 6.77 -11.78
C ASN A 116 7.74 7.48 -12.85
N ILE A 117 7.93 8.79 -12.70
CA ILE A 117 8.64 9.60 -13.71
C ILE A 117 10.14 9.28 -13.78
N LYS A 118 10.70 8.58 -12.79
CA LYS A 118 12.13 8.20 -12.76
C LYS A 118 12.37 6.86 -13.44
N ASN A 119 11.36 6.00 -13.48
CA ASN A 119 11.47 4.66 -14.05
C ASN A 119 10.14 4.17 -14.61
N ASP A 120 9.95 4.40 -15.91
CA ASP A 120 8.71 4.02 -16.60
C ASP A 120 8.44 2.51 -16.60
N LYS A 121 9.47 1.67 -16.40
CA LYS A 121 9.28 0.21 -16.32
C LYS A 121 8.47 -0.23 -15.09
N GLN A 122 8.35 0.64 -14.10
CA GLN A 122 7.57 0.41 -12.89
C GLN A 122 6.14 0.92 -12.99
N ASN A 123 5.81 1.63 -14.07
CA ASN A 123 4.45 2.10 -14.31
C ASN A 123 3.52 0.90 -14.44
N PHE A 124 2.32 1.01 -13.87
CA PHE A 124 1.30 -0.02 -14.03
C PHE A 124 -0.08 0.60 -14.04
N GLU A 125 -0.99 -0.10 -14.71
CA GLU A 125 -2.42 0.13 -14.62
C GLU A 125 -3.07 -1.21 -14.31
N THR A 126 -3.67 -1.32 -13.13
CA THR A 126 -4.24 -2.59 -12.66
C THR A 126 -5.43 -2.37 -11.76
N SER A 127 -6.29 -3.37 -11.68
CA SER A 127 -7.43 -3.37 -10.78
C SER A 127 -7.14 -4.19 -9.52
N PHE A 128 -7.48 -3.63 -8.37
CA PHE A 128 -7.42 -4.31 -7.08
C PHE A 128 -8.83 -4.56 -6.60
N SER A 129 -9.08 -5.78 -6.10
CA SER A 129 -10.37 -6.18 -5.56
C SER A 129 -10.18 -6.87 -4.21
N ARG A 130 -10.92 -6.39 -3.22
CA ARG A 130 -10.93 -6.92 -1.86
C ARG A 130 -12.35 -6.97 -1.34
N TYR A 131 -12.54 -7.84 -0.36
CA TYR A 131 -13.84 -8.09 0.21
C TYR A 131 -13.74 -8.37 1.69
N GLU A 132 -14.84 -8.12 2.40
CA GLU A 132 -15.02 -8.54 3.78
C GLU A 132 -16.39 -9.19 3.94
N ASP A 133 -16.42 -10.27 4.70
CA ASP A 133 -17.63 -11.05 4.97
C ASP A 133 -18.26 -10.59 6.29
N TYR A 134 -19.59 -10.50 6.32
CA TYR A 134 -20.36 -10.10 7.49
C TYR A 134 -21.59 -11.00 7.67
N PRO A 135 -22.08 -11.20 8.92
CA PRO A 135 -23.24 -12.04 9.16
C PRO A 135 -24.47 -11.54 8.39
N SER A 136 -25.18 -12.44 7.69
CA SER A 136 -26.39 -12.08 6.94
C SER A 136 -27.53 -11.58 7.84
N SER A 137 -27.45 -11.79 9.15
CA SER A 137 -28.39 -11.21 10.13
C SER A 137 -28.20 -9.71 10.35
N LYS A 138 -27.04 -9.14 9.98
CA LYS A 138 -26.75 -7.72 10.12
C LYS A 138 -27.15 -6.95 8.86
N ASN A 139 -27.71 -5.76 9.05
CA ASN A 139 -27.97 -4.83 7.96
C ASN A 139 -26.66 -4.16 7.53
N LEU A 140 -26.39 -4.10 6.22
CA LEU A 140 -25.19 -3.47 5.67
C LEU A 140 -24.95 -2.07 6.27
N VAL A 141 -25.99 -1.22 6.34
CA VAL A 141 -25.87 0.16 6.86
C VAL A 141 -25.27 0.21 8.28
N SER A 142 -25.54 -0.80 9.11
CA SER A 142 -25.04 -0.85 10.49
C SER A 142 -23.57 -1.25 10.62
N VAL A 143 -22.99 -1.87 9.59
CA VAL A 143 -21.61 -2.37 9.58
C VAL A 143 -20.75 -1.76 8.47
N GLU A 144 -21.36 -1.02 7.55
CA GLU A 144 -20.78 -0.52 6.31
C GLU A 144 -19.50 0.28 6.54
N GLU A 145 -19.50 1.22 7.48
CA GLU A 145 -18.33 2.07 7.74
C GLU A 145 -17.11 1.25 8.19
N GLY A 146 -17.33 0.27 9.07
CA GLY A 146 -16.28 -0.63 9.54
C GLY A 146 -15.74 -1.52 8.42
N LEU A 147 -16.63 -2.09 7.60
CA LEU A 147 -16.26 -2.93 6.46
C LEU A 147 -15.50 -2.12 5.40
N ILE A 148 -15.98 -0.91 5.07
CA ILE A 148 -15.30 -0.02 4.13
C ILE A 148 -13.89 0.28 4.61
N LYS A 149 -13.71 0.60 5.90
CA LYS A 149 -12.39 0.87 6.45
C LYS A 149 -11.46 -0.34 6.32
N GLN A 150 -11.93 -1.53 6.72
CA GLN A 150 -11.14 -2.77 6.63
C GLN A 150 -10.73 -3.09 5.18
N ILE A 151 -11.69 -3.07 4.25
CA ILE A 151 -11.41 -3.33 2.83
C ILE A 151 -10.45 -2.28 2.27
N THR A 152 -10.64 -1.01 2.65
CA THR A 152 -9.79 0.10 2.19
C THR A 152 -8.35 -0.06 2.70
N ASP A 153 -8.16 -0.41 3.97
CA ASP A 153 -6.83 -0.61 4.55
C ASP A 153 -6.07 -1.70 3.78
N VAL A 154 -6.74 -2.82 3.45
CA VAL A 154 -6.13 -3.92 2.66
C VAL A 154 -5.86 -3.50 1.20
N LEU A 155 -6.80 -2.79 0.54
CA LEU A 155 -6.59 -2.28 -0.82
C LEU A 155 -5.39 -1.33 -0.90
N VAL A 156 -5.26 -0.45 0.09
CA VAL A 156 -4.14 0.49 0.18
C VAL A 156 -2.82 -0.25 0.39
N ASP A 157 -2.81 -1.29 1.23
CA ASP A 157 -1.64 -2.16 1.39
C ASP A 157 -1.24 -2.85 0.09
N ASP A 158 -2.21 -3.36 -0.69
CA ASP A 158 -1.93 -3.97 -2.00
C ASP A 158 -1.34 -2.97 -3.00
N ILE A 159 -1.90 -1.76 -3.07
CA ILE A 159 -1.40 -0.68 -3.94
C ILE A 159 0.02 -0.30 -3.52
N PHE A 160 0.25 -0.12 -2.22
CA PHE A 160 1.55 0.23 -1.67
C PHE A 160 2.59 -0.86 -1.99
N ASN A 161 2.26 -2.11 -1.71
CA ASN A 161 3.14 -3.24 -1.99
C ASN A 161 3.45 -3.37 -3.49
N ARG A 162 2.45 -3.17 -4.35
CA ARG A 162 2.66 -3.21 -5.81
C ARG A 162 3.55 -2.09 -6.32
N SER A 163 3.47 -0.90 -5.70
CA SER A 163 4.15 0.31 -6.17
C SER A 163 5.56 0.51 -5.63
N VAL A 164 5.84 0.12 -4.39
CA VAL A 164 7.14 0.44 -3.75
C VAL A 164 7.91 -0.73 -3.14
N VAL A 165 7.29 -1.92 -3.00
CA VAL A 165 7.98 -3.07 -2.37
C VAL A 165 8.81 -3.88 -3.37
N ASN A 166 8.41 -3.94 -4.64
CA ASN A 166 9.15 -4.67 -5.69
C ASN A 166 10.02 -3.72 -6.55
N TRP A 167 10.78 -2.84 -5.89
CA TRP A 167 11.68 -1.91 -6.57
C TRP A 167 13.06 -2.54 -6.83
#